data_AF-A0A1V6HVI3-F1
#
_entry.id   AF-A0A1V6HVI3-F1
#
_cell.length_a   1.000
_cell.length_b   1.000
_cell.length_c   1.000
_cell.angle_alpha   90.00
_cell.angle_beta   90.00
_cell.angle_gamma   90.00
#
_symmetry.space_group_name_H-M   'P 1'
#
loop_
_entity.id
_entity.type
_entity.pdbx_description
1 polymer ?
#
loop_
_entity_poly.entity_id
_entity_poly.type
_entity_poly.pdbx_seq_one_letter_code
_entity_poly.pdbx_strand_id
1 'polypeptide(L)'
;MIGQCLEAKDWDTDKPTSWGPAGLVQTLDLPDTGTSKEVCFDYTDDGDGDNGLSGVKGLIGNALKDAHTFGIIFEFEDVTNFENSGEFRLIGLMGEPDKSEGAEPGDYLINEDSYIREAAVPMITFPGSEVTNRVLTTPKARFVLTIPVQENLVISASLSDAQIKGDVVACDDDDKCADGVVIENGVLSGILTKQDFQRVADDLVAWCDAQPEDERDSMCGYLKPSTINMVLGLFDLHKKSDGTYVPKNVDEGFPANALSACVQFTLSKIVIKGFIPEEPAAE
;
A
#
# COMPACT_ATOMS: atom_id res chain seq x y z
N MET A 1 -15.65 1.80 2.55
CA MET A 1 -16.70 2.51 1.78
C MET A 1 -17.25 1.56 0.72
N ILE A 2 -18.45 1.01 0.92
CA ILE A 2 -19.23 0.34 -0.15
C ILE A 2 -20.56 1.08 -0.19
N GLY A 3 -20.91 1.68 -1.33
CA GLY A 3 -22.26 2.19 -1.60
C GLY A 3 -22.49 3.70 -1.54
N GLN A 4 -21.47 4.56 -1.45
CA GLN A 4 -21.66 5.98 -1.78
C GLN A 4 -21.40 6.17 -3.27
N CYS A 5 -22.40 6.67 -4.00
CA CYS A 5 -22.17 7.22 -5.33
C CYS A 5 -21.22 8.40 -5.15
N LEU A 6 -19.98 8.25 -5.62
CA LEU A 6 -19.05 9.36 -5.69
C LEU A 6 -19.66 10.42 -6.63
N GLU A 7 -19.55 11.68 -6.23
CA GLU A 7 -19.93 12.77 -7.10
C GLU A 7 -19.03 12.74 -8.33
N ALA A 8 -19.64 12.79 -9.52
CA ALA A 8 -18.88 12.84 -10.77
C ALA A 8 -18.14 14.18 -10.84
N LYS A 9 -16.85 14.12 -11.13
CA LYS A 9 -15.96 15.28 -11.24
C LYS A 9 -15.26 15.30 -12.59
N ASP A 10 -14.80 16.48 -12.98
CA ASP A 10 -13.95 16.67 -14.15
C ASP A 10 -12.50 16.68 -13.69
N TRP A 11 -11.78 15.60 -13.99
CA TRP A 11 -10.39 15.41 -13.58
C TRP A 11 -9.49 16.60 -13.93
N ASP A 12 -9.67 17.20 -15.11
CA ASP A 12 -8.80 18.28 -15.58
C ASP A 12 -8.94 19.55 -14.74
N THR A 13 -10.11 19.77 -14.14
CA THR A 13 -10.39 20.95 -13.32
C THR A 13 -10.42 20.68 -11.82
N ASP A 14 -10.71 19.43 -11.42
CA ASP A 14 -10.94 19.05 -10.02
C ASP A 14 -9.77 18.30 -9.38
N LYS A 15 -8.71 17.94 -10.15
CA LYS A 15 -7.53 17.29 -9.55
C LYS A 15 -6.79 18.23 -8.60
N PRO A 16 -6.15 17.69 -7.53
CA PRO A 16 -5.40 18.50 -6.57
C PRO A 16 -4.34 19.38 -7.22
N THR A 17 -4.28 20.65 -6.80
CA THR A 17 -3.26 21.62 -7.26
C THR A 17 -2.28 22.02 -6.16
N SER A 18 -2.44 21.46 -4.96
CA SER A 18 -1.60 21.71 -3.79
C SER A 18 -1.47 20.42 -2.99
N TRP A 19 -0.37 20.29 -2.27
CA TRP A 19 0.01 19.07 -1.57
C TRP A 19 0.39 19.39 -0.13
N GLY A 20 0.04 18.50 0.79
CA GLY A 20 0.53 18.50 2.16
C GLY A 20 1.98 17.99 2.26
N PRO A 21 2.56 18.01 3.47
CA PRO A 21 3.80 17.30 3.76
C PRO A 21 3.76 15.85 3.30
N ALA A 22 4.85 15.34 2.73
CA ALA A 22 4.88 13.98 2.18
C ALA A 22 6.15 13.23 2.54
N GLY A 23 6.06 11.90 2.53
CA GLY A 23 7.18 10.99 2.73
C GLY A 23 7.17 9.84 1.72
N LEU A 24 8.34 9.49 1.20
CA LEU A 24 8.53 8.36 0.30
C LEU A 24 8.93 7.11 1.08
N VAL A 25 8.27 5.99 0.83
CA VAL A 25 8.65 4.68 1.36
C VAL A 25 10.02 4.30 0.82
N GLN A 26 11.01 4.26 1.72
CA GLN A 26 12.39 3.91 1.37
C GLN A 26 12.65 2.42 1.46
N THR A 27 12.12 1.80 2.50
CA THR A 27 12.35 0.40 2.83
C THR A 27 11.02 -0.32 3.00
N LEU A 28 10.98 -1.57 2.58
CA LEU A 28 9.94 -2.52 2.96
C LEU A 28 10.64 -3.79 3.45
N ASP A 29 10.47 -4.12 4.73
CA ASP A 29 10.92 -5.39 5.28
C ASP A 29 9.74 -6.22 5.75
N LEU A 30 9.84 -7.52 5.56
CA LEU A 30 8.91 -8.46 6.18
C LEU A 30 9.48 -8.83 7.55
N PRO A 31 8.84 -8.45 8.67
CA PRO A 31 9.35 -8.86 9.98
C PRO A 31 9.36 -10.39 10.09
N ASP A 32 10.37 -10.93 10.76
CA ASP A 32 10.41 -12.35 11.09
C ASP A 32 9.26 -12.71 12.05
N THR A 33 8.93 -14.00 12.20
CA THR A 33 7.79 -14.43 13.03
C THR A 33 7.86 -13.92 14.47
N GLY A 34 9.06 -13.86 15.08
CA GLY A 34 9.23 -13.33 16.45
C GLY A 34 8.92 -11.83 16.52
N THR A 35 9.55 -11.03 15.65
CA THR A 35 9.33 -9.59 15.57
C THR A 35 7.90 -9.24 15.18
N SER A 36 7.27 -10.03 14.30
CA SER A 36 5.90 -9.80 13.85
C SER A 36 4.92 -9.76 15.02
N LYS A 37 5.09 -10.62 16.03
CA LYS A 37 4.24 -10.63 17.22
C LYS A 37 4.27 -9.33 18.01
N GLU A 38 5.40 -8.62 17.98
CA GLU A 38 5.59 -7.37 18.71
C GLU A 38 5.16 -6.14 17.90
N VAL A 39 5.45 -6.14 16.59
CA VAL A 39 5.32 -4.94 15.76
C VAL A 39 4.05 -4.91 14.92
N CYS A 40 3.52 -6.06 14.50
CA CYS A 40 2.36 -6.10 13.62
C CYS A 40 1.06 -5.78 14.37
N PHE A 41 -0.01 -5.59 13.61
CA PHE A 41 -1.33 -5.43 14.19
C PHE A 41 -1.91 -6.81 14.53
N ASP A 42 -2.56 -6.89 15.68
CA ASP A 42 -3.32 -8.07 16.11
C ASP A 42 -4.75 -7.95 15.57
N TYR A 43 -5.09 -8.77 14.57
CA TYR A 43 -6.42 -8.85 13.98
C TYR A 43 -7.30 -9.90 14.65
N THR A 44 -6.69 -10.80 15.44
CA THR A 44 -7.39 -11.91 16.10
C THR A 44 -7.72 -11.63 17.56
N ASP A 45 -7.21 -10.52 18.10
CA ASP A 45 -7.32 -10.10 19.50
C ASP A 45 -6.73 -11.14 20.48
N ASP A 46 -5.70 -11.88 20.08
CA ASP A 46 -5.04 -12.91 20.89
C ASP A 46 -3.81 -12.40 21.68
N GLY A 47 -3.41 -11.15 21.43
CA GLY A 47 -2.30 -10.45 22.05
C GLY A 47 -1.00 -10.48 21.26
N ASP A 48 -0.93 -11.21 20.14
CA ASP A 48 0.22 -11.26 19.24
C ASP A 48 -0.11 -10.59 17.88
N GLY A 49 0.84 -9.84 17.33
CA GLY A 49 0.71 -9.30 15.97
C GLY A 49 0.68 -10.40 14.89
N ASP A 50 -0.24 -10.27 13.92
CA ASP A 50 -0.44 -11.22 12.84
C ASP A 50 0.44 -10.92 11.61
N ASN A 51 1.10 -11.94 11.07
CA ASN A 51 1.83 -11.85 9.81
C ASN A 51 2.03 -13.20 9.12
N GLY A 52 1.08 -13.59 8.28
CA GLY A 52 1.15 -14.79 7.45
C GLY A 52 2.26 -14.73 6.40
N LEU A 53 2.73 -13.53 6.01
CA LEU A 53 3.87 -13.37 5.11
C LEU A 53 5.23 -13.67 5.76
N SER A 54 5.31 -13.74 7.10
CA SER A 54 6.57 -14.03 7.80
C SER A 54 7.19 -15.36 7.34
N GLY A 55 6.37 -16.36 7.02
CA GLY A 55 6.80 -17.68 6.53
C GLY A 55 7.50 -17.66 5.15
N VAL A 56 7.37 -16.58 4.38
CA VAL A 56 7.98 -16.42 3.05
C VAL A 56 8.99 -15.28 2.97
N LYS A 57 9.39 -14.68 4.09
CA LYS A 57 10.43 -13.64 4.13
C LYS A 57 11.68 -14.06 3.35
N GLY A 58 12.15 -15.30 3.53
CA GLY A 58 13.34 -15.81 2.83
C GLY A 58 13.19 -15.92 1.31
N LEU A 59 11.96 -15.94 0.78
CA LEU A 59 11.68 -16.04 -0.65
C LEU A 59 11.48 -14.67 -1.30
N ILE A 60 10.70 -13.79 -0.67
CA ILE A 60 10.29 -12.50 -1.27
C ILE A 60 10.95 -11.28 -0.63
N GLY A 61 11.58 -11.42 0.53
CA GLY A 61 12.14 -10.29 1.28
C GLY A 61 13.22 -9.53 0.51
N ASN A 62 14.00 -10.19 -0.35
CA ASN A 62 14.98 -9.49 -1.19
C ASN A 62 14.33 -8.61 -2.27
N ALA A 63 13.16 -9.00 -2.79
CA ALA A 63 12.45 -8.21 -3.81
C ALA A 63 11.84 -6.92 -3.22
N LEU A 64 11.66 -6.86 -1.90
CA LEU A 64 11.09 -5.71 -1.20
C LEU A 64 12.14 -4.69 -0.74
N LYS A 65 13.44 -5.03 -0.79
CA LYS A 65 14.51 -4.17 -0.27
C LYS A 65 14.68 -2.85 -1.02
N ASP A 66 14.39 -2.83 -2.31
CA ASP A 66 14.46 -1.63 -3.16
C ASP A 66 13.10 -0.93 -3.25
N ALA A 67 12.37 -0.84 -2.14
CA ALA A 67 11.00 -0.33 -2.11
C ALA A 67 10.81 1.09 -2.66
N HIS A 68 11.84 1.93 -2.56
CA HIS A 68 11.85 3.26 -3.17
C HIS A 68 11.58 3.23 -4.68
N THR A 69 11.92 2.12 -5.36
CA THR A 69 11.62 1.94 -6.80
C THR A 69 10.14 1.72 -7.09
N PHE A 70 9.35 1.32 -6.09
CA PHE A 70 7.89 1.24 -6.22
C PHE A 70 7.23 2.62 -6.20
N GLY A 71 7.91 3.66 -5.69
CA GLY A 71 7.38 5.02 -5.70
C GLY A 71 6.18 5.25 -4.78
N ILE A 72 6.06 4.47 -3.68
CA ILE A 72 4.94 4.60 -2.73
C ILE A 72 5.16 5.83 -1.84
N ILE A 73 4.23 6.76 -1.89
CA ILE A 73 4.27 8.05 -1.18
C ILE A 73 3.10 8.12 -0.20
N PHE A 74 3.36 8.66 0.99
CA PHE A 74 2.30 9.06 1.92
C PHE A 74 2.27 10.57 2.06
N GLU A 75 1.13 11.17 1.73
CA GLU A 75 0.83 12.58 1.93
C GLU A 75 -0.02 12.77 3.20
N PHE A 76 0.36 13.76 4.01
CA PHE A 76 -0.28 14.15 5.24
C PHE A 76 -1.10 15.42 4.99
N GLU A 77 -2.33 15.22 4.51
CA GLU A 77 -3.18 16.34 4.08
C GLU A 77 -3.53 17.27 5.25
N ASP A 78 -3.36 18.58 5.02
CA ASP A 78 -3.66 19.65 5.98
C ASP A 78 -2.96 19.54 7.35
N VAL A 79 -1.87 18.76 7.45
CA VAL A 79 -1.12 18.62 8.71
C VAL A 79 -0.03 19.69 8.84
N THR A 80 -0.10 20.46 9.92
CA THR A 80 0.91 21.49 10.24
C THR A 80 1.65 21.26 11.55
N ASN A 81 1.25 20.27 12.36
CA ASN A 81 1.86 19.93 13.64
C ASN A 81 1.99 18.41 13.75
N PHE A 82 3.22 17.91 13.74
CA PHE A 82 3.52 16.48 13.82
C PHE A 82 3.89 16.00 15.23
N GLU A 83 3.81 16.85 16.25
CA GLU A 83 3.81 16.42 17.63
C GLU A 83 2.42 15.93 18.03
N ASN A 84 1.39 16.72 17.72
CA ASN A 84 -0.02 16.43 17.97
C ASN A 84 -0.90 17.07 16.87
N SER A 85 -1.27 16.30 15.85
CA SER A 85 -1.91 16.83 14.63
C SER A 85 -3.41 17.07 14.76
N GLY A 86 -4.08 16.39 15.70
CA GLY A 86 -5.52 16.12 15.59
C GLY A 86 -5.81 15.13 14.46
N GLU A 87 -7.10 14.92 14.15
CA GLU A 87 -7.51 14.05 13.05
C GLU A 87 -7.22 14.70 11.68
N PHE A 88 -6.66 13.91 10.77
CA PHE A 88 -6.42 14.30 9.38
C PHE A 88 -6.67 13.12 8.44
N ARG A 89 -6.45 13.35 7.15
CA ARG A 89 -6.52 12.31 6.12
C ARG A 89 -5.12 11.97 5.64
N LEU A 90 -4.68 10.74 5.89
CA LEU A 90 -3.46 10.23 5.26
C LEU A 90 -3.82 9.67 3.88
N ILE A 91 -3.05 10.07 2.86
CA ILE A 91 -3.28 9.68 1.47
C ILE A 91 -2.09 8.83 1.00
N GLY A 92 -2.38 7.67 0.41
CA GLY A 92 -1.37 6.84 -0.25
C GLY A 92 -1.35 7.14 -1.75
N LEU A 93 -0.18 7.44 -2.29
CA LEU A 93 0.04 7.82 -3.68
C LEU A 93 1.16 6.99 -4.30
N MET A 94 1.20 6.95 -5.62
CA MET A 94 2.29 6.42 -6.41
C MET A 94 2.95 7.57 -7.18
N GLY A 95 4.27 7.59 -7.29
CA GLY A 95 4.98 8.65 -8.00
C GLY A 95 6.42 8.30 -8.35
N GLU A 96 7.09 9.23 -9.02
CA GLU A 96 8.48 9.09 -9.44
C GLU A 96 9.27 10.38 -9.21
N PRO A 97 10.62 10.32 -9.12
CA PRO A 97 11.44 11.51 -8.98
C PRO A 97 11.25 12.45 -10.18
N ASP A 98 11.14 13.75 -9.92
CA ASP A 98 11.14 14.76 -10.98
C ASP A 98 12.54 14.84 -11.62
N LYS A 99 12.60 14.63 -12.93
CA LYS A 99 13.84 14.68 -13.74
C LYS A 99 13.89 15.90 -14.66
N SER A 100 12.94 16.83 -14.52
CA SER A 100 12.91 18.06 -15.31
C SER A 100 14.09 18.98 -14.98
N GLU A 101 14.41 19.87 -15.92
CA GLU A 101 15.50 20.82 -15.74
C GLU A 101 15.19 21.78 -14.58
N GLY A 102 16.05 21.76 -13.54
CA GLY A 102 15.87 22.58 -12.33
C GLY A 102 15.13 21.88 -11.19
N ALA A 103 14.77 20.61 -11.32
CA ALA A 103 14.27 19.80 -10.21
C ALA A 103 15.37 19.58 -9.16
N GLU A 104 15.00 19.67 -7.89
CA GLU A 104 15.89 19.43 -6.75
C GLU A 104 15.80 17.96 -6.29
N PRO A 105 16.86 17.39 -5.69
CA PRO A 105 16.77 16.07 -5.08
C PRO A 105 15.64 16.00 -4.02
N GLY A 106 14.70 15.08 -4.19
CA GLY A 106 13.53 14.95 -3.32
C GLY A 106 12.24 15.54 -3.90
N ASP A 107 12.32 16.22 -5.05
CA ASP A 107 11.13 16.58 -5.83
C ASP A 107 10.54 15.32 -6.49
N TYR A 108 9.23 15.11 -6.33
CA TYR A 108 8.48 13.98 -6.87
C TYR A 108 7.22 14.42 -7.62
N LEU A 109 6.87 13.64 -8.65
CA LEU A 109 5.66 13.78 -9.45
C LEU A 109 4.74 12.58 -9.21
N ILE A 110 3.44 12.84 -9.09
CA ILE A 110 2.43 11.82 -8.77
C ILE A 110 1.88 11.22 -10.05
N ASN A 111 1.73 9.90 -10.05
CA ASN A 111 0.99 9.19 -11.08
C ASN A 111 -0.52 9.41 -10.87
N GLU A 112 -1.21 9.90 -11.89
CA GLU A 112 -2.65 10.14 -11.88
C GLU A 112 -3.48 8.88 -11.57
N ASP A 113 -2.94 7.69 -11.84
CA ASP A 113 -3.56 6.40 -11.51
C ASP A 113 -3.61 6.12 -10.00
N SER A 114 -3.04 7.01 -9.18
CA SER A 114 -3.28 7.03 -7.73
C SER A 114 -4.69 7.51 -7.37
N TYR A 115 -5.45 8.01 -8.35
CA TYR A 115 -6.78 8.58 -8.18
C TYR A 115 -7.84 7.85 -9.01
N ILE A 116 -9.06 7.81 -8.47
CA ILE A 116 -10.25 7.52 -9.26
C ILE A 116 -10.60 8.80 -10.03
N ARG A 117 -10.18 8.87 -11.30
CA ARG A 117 -10.24 10.10 -12.11
C ARG A 117 -11.66 10.66 -12.21
N GLU A 118 -12.67 9.80 -12.33
CA GLU A 118 -14.08 10.20 -12.48
C GLU A 118 -14.68 10.88 -11.24
N ALA A 119 -13.99 10.81 -10.11
CA ALA A 119 -14.39 11.40 -8.85
C ALA A 119 -13.32 12.31 -8.22
N ALA A 120 -12.15 12.43 -8.86
CA ALA A 120 -10.95 13.09 -8.34
C ALA A 120 -10.68 12.77 -6.85
N VAL A 121 -10.78 11.50 -6.48
CA VAL A 121 -10.50 11.02 -5.11
C VAL A 121 -9.31 10.06 -5.11
N PRO A 122 -8.43 10.11 -4.11
CA PRO A 122 -7.35 9.14 -3.99
C PRO A 122 -7.89 7.72 -3.83
N MET A 123 -7.20 6.74 -4.44
CA MET A 123 -7.54 5.32 -4.29
C MET A 123 -7.23 4.78 -2.90
N ILE A 124 -6.22 5.33 -2.23
CA ILE A 124 -5.79 4.94 -0.89
C ILE A 124 -5.99 6.12 0.04
N THR A 125 -6.86 5.95 1.02
CA THR A 125 -7.11 6.98 2.03
C THR A 125 -7.36 6.35 3.39
N PHE A 126 -6.78 6.96 4.42
CA PHE A 126 -7.05 6.67 5.81
C PHE A 126 -7.67 7.92 6.45
N PRO A 127 -9.02 8.04 6.44
CA PRO A 127 -9.68 9.17 7.08
C PRO A 127 -9.65 9.00 8.60
N GLY A 128 -9.36 10.07 9.34
CA GLY A 128 -9.25 10.02 10.80
C GLY A 128 -7.91 9.45 11.28
N SER A 129 -6.87 9.56 10.46
CA SER A 129 -5.49 9.37 10.90
C SER A 129 -5.12 10.43 11.93
N GLU A 130 -4.22 10.10 12.85
CA GLU A 130 -3.75 11.03 13.86
C GLU A 130 -2.26 10.82 14.14
N VAL A 131 -1.59 11.91 14.51
CA VAL A 131 -0.28 11.89 15.15
C VAL A 131 -0.46 12.38 16.58
N THR A 132 -0.12 11.55 17.55
CA THR A 132 -0.17 11.89 18.98
C THR A 132 1.17 11.54 19.62
N ASN A 133 1.82 12.52 20.25
CA ASN A 133 3.20 12.41 20.76
C ASN A 133 4.16 11.81 19.72
N ARG A 134 4.09 12.33 18.48
CA ARG A 134 4.87 11.85 17.32
C ARG A 134 4.60 10.42 16.86
N VAL A 135 3.55 9.77 17.34
CA VAL A 135 3.15 8.45 16.84
C VAL A 135 2.02 8.61 15.85
N LEU A 136 2.27 8.30 14.58
CA LEU A 136 1.24 8.14 13.57
C LEU A 136 0.43 6.88 13.88
N THR A 137 -0.89 7.00 13.83
CA THR A 137 -1.79 5.85 13.74
C THR A 137 -2.89 6.12 12.73
N THR A 138 -3.42 5.06 12.15
CA THR A 138 -4.54 5.14 11.23
C THR A 138 -5.64 4.13 11.58
N PRO A 139 -6.91 4.46 11.34
CA PRO A 139 -7.98 3.49 11.45
C PRO A 139 -7.92 2.48 10.30
N LYS A 140 -8.70 1.39 10.43
CA LYS A 140 -8.87 0.39 9.37
C LYS A 140 -9.42 1.06 8.10
N ALA A 141 -8.69 0.91 7.00
CA ALA A 141 -9.09 1.38 5.69
C ALA A 141 -8.87 0.32 4.60
N ARG A 142 -9.19 0.67 3.36
CA ARG A 142 -8.82 -0.16 2.21
C ARG A 142 -7.52 0.40 1.62
N PHE A 143 -6.55 -0.47 1.40
CA PHE A 143 -5.31 -0.12 0.72
C PHE A 143 -5.25 -0.88 -0.60
N VAL A 144 -5.24 -0.16 -1.72
CA VAL A 144 -5.20 -0.74 -3.06
C VAL A 144 -3.89 -0.35 -3.70
N LEU A 145 -3.03 -1.33 -3.96
CA LEU A 145 -1.79 -1.13 -4.70
C LEU A 145 -1.99 -1.56 -6.15
N THR A 146 -1.75 -0.62 -7.04
CA THR A 146 -1.78 -0.85 -8.48
C THR A 146 -0.34 -0.95 -8.97
N ILE A 147 0.07 -2.15 -9.39
CA ILE A 147 1.44 -2.42 -9.85
C ILE A 147 1.37 -2.63 -11.36
N PRO A 148 1.93 -1.71 -12.17
CA PRO A 148 2.16 -1.96 -13.58
C PRO A 148 3.27 -3.01 -13.69
N VAL A 149 2.90 -4.23 -14.07
CA VAL A 149 3.86 -5.33 -14.26
C VAL A 149 4.45 -5.28 -15.66
N GLN A 150 3.66 -4.85 -16.65
CA GLN A 150 4.07 -4.54 -18.01
C GLN A 150 3.18 -3.44 -18.61
N GLU A 151 3.56 -2.92 -19.79
CA GLU A 151 2.82 -1.85 -20.50
C GLU A 151 1.32 -2.13 -20.63
N ASN A 152 0.92 -3.40 -20.80
CA ASN A 152 -0.47 -3.83 -20.95
C ASN A 152 -0.99 -4.70 -19.80
N LEU A 153 -0.26 -4.77 -18.68
CA LEU A 153 -0.66 -5.57 -17.52
C LEU A 153 -0.48 -4.79 -16.23
N VAL A 154 -1.62 -4.47 -15.61
CA VAL A 154 -1.68 -3.82 -14.32
C VAL A 154 -2.35 -4.76 -13.32
N ILE A 155 -1.63 -5.10 -12.26
CA ILE A 155 -2.18 -5.88 -11.14
C ILE A 155 -2.68 -4.92 -10.08
N SER A 156 -3.93 -5.11 -9.64
CA SER A 156 -4.46 -4.42 -8.46
C SER A 156 -4.54 -5.39 -7.28
N ALA A 157 -3.67 -5.21 -6.29
CA ALA A 157 -3.73 -5.92 -5.03
C ALA A 157 -4.47 -5.07 -3.99
N SER A 158 -5.50 -5.64 -3.36
CA SER A 158 -6.30 -4.94 -2.36
C SER A 158 -6.10 -5.59 -0.99
N LEU A 159 -5.62 -4.82 -0.04
CA LEU A 159 -5.66 -5.15 1.38
C LEU A 159 -6.91 -4.52 2.00
N SER A 160 -7.75 -5.37 2.58
CA SER A 160 -8.85 -4.95 3.44
C SER A 160 -8.36 -4.70 4.86
N ASP A 161 -9.06 -3.87 5.62
CA ASP A 161 -8.75 -3.58 7.03
C ASP A 161 -7.30 -3.15 7.25
N ALA A 162 -6.71 -2.47 6.26
CA ALA A 162 -5.34 -2.00 6.32
C ALA A 162 -5.18 -0.90 7.37
N GLN A 163 -4.05 -0.89 8.05
CA GLN A 163 -3.68 0.07 9.08
C GLN A 163 -2.20 0.42 8.98
N ILE A 164 -1.88 1.63 9.42
CA ILE A 164 -0.53 2.17 9.48
C ILE A 164 -0.27 2.69 10.90
N LYS A 165 0.94 2.42 11.39
CA LYS A 165 1.52 3.11 12.54
C LYS A 165 3.00 3.43 12.29
N GLY A 166 3.56 4.38 13.01
CA GLY A 166 5.00 4.68 12.93
C GLY A 166 5.39 5.90 13.75
N ASP A 167 6.69 6.08 13.95
CA ASP A 167 7.26 7.18 14.73
C ASP A 167 7.70 8.31 13.80
N VAL A 168 7.17 9.51 13.99
CA VAL A 168 7.60 10.71 13.27
C VAL A 168 8.86 11.27 13.92
N VAL A 169 10.00 11.17 13.23
CA VAL A 169 11.32 11.43 13.85
C VAL A 169 11.99 12.73 13.41
N ALA A 170 11.62 13.28 12.24
CA ALA A 170 12.22 14.54 11.77
C ALA A 170 11.17 15.43 11.11
N CYS A 171 10.95 16.59 11.74
CA CYS A 171 10.40 17.80 11.13
C CYS A 171 11.40 18.93 11.34
N ASP A 172 11.52 19.83 10.37
CA ASP A 172 12.30 21.06 10.55
C ASP A 172 11.49 22.08 11.39
N ASP A 173 12.13 23.20 11.76
CA ASP A 173 11.69 24.20 12.77
C ASP A 173 10.18 24.22 13.12
N ASP A 174 9.89 24.04 14.42
CA ASP A 174 8.54 24.07 15.03
C ASP A 174 7.57 22.96 14.59
N ASP A 175 8.06 21.73 14.33
CA ASP A 175 7.26 20.55 13.93
C ASP A 175 6.49 20.72 12.61
N LYS A 176 6.92 21.68 11.79
CA LYS A 176 6.40 21.93 10.45
C LYS A 176 7.26 21.12 9.48
N CYS A 177 6.89 19.87 9.25
CA CYS A 177 7.49 18.99 8.24
C CYS A 177 7.24 19.48 6.78
N ALA A 178 7.34 20.79 6.51
CA ALA A 178 7.01 21.39 5.21
C ALA A 178 7.86 20.85 4.06
N ASP A 179 9.12 20.50 4.34
CA ASP A 179 10.05 19.90 3.38
C ASP A 179 9.97 18.36 3.34
N GLY A 180 8.94 17.78 3.94
CA GLY A 180 8.66 16.35 3.96
C GLY A 180 8.70 15.73 5.35
N VAL A 181 8.14 14.52 5.45
CA VAL A 181 7.95 13.78 6.70
C VAL A 181 8.87 12.56 6.76
N VAL A 182 9.57 12.39 7.88
CA VAL A 182 10.35 11.18 8.15
C VAL A 182 9.63 10.33 9.18
N ILE A 183 9.39 9.08 8.83
CA ILE A 183 8.87 8.06 9.73
C ILE A 183 9.89 6.94 9.89
N GLU A 184 10.14 6.56 11.13
CA GLU A 184 10.83 5.34 11.52
C GLU A 184 9.86 4.34 12.13
N ASN A 185 10.27 3.07 12.20
CA ASN A 185 9.47 1.98 12.76
C ASN A 185 8.04 1.91 12.18
N GLY A 186 7.88 2.35 10.93
CA GLY A 186 6.61 2.29 10.22
C GLY A 186 6.16 0.86 10.08
N VAL A 187 4.87 0.62 10.26
CA VAL A 187 4.23 -0.69 10.03
C VAL A 187 3.01 -0.43 9.18
N LEU A 188 2.98 -1.05 7.98
CA LEU A 188 1.78 -1.17 7.17
C LEU A 188 1.32 -2.61 7.28
N SER A 189 0.09 -2.81 7.71
CA SER A 189 -0.51 -4.14 7.73
C SER A 189 -1.90 -4.10 7.12
N GLY A 190 -2.37 -5.23 6.62
CA GLY A 190 -3.72 -5.40 6.14
C GLY A 190 -4.02 -6.86 5.81
N ILE A 191 -5.26 -7.11 5.42
CA ILE A 191 -5.77 -8.44 5.16
C ILE A 191 -6.01 -8.64 3.67
N LEU A 192 -5.31 -9.60 3.08
CA LEU A 192 -5.60 -10.10 1.74
C LEU A 192 -6.61 -11.25 1.85
N THR A 193 -7.78 -11.09 1.25
CA THR A 193 -8.78 -12.18 1.25
C THR A 193 -8.47 -13.20 0.15
N LYS A 194 -8.91 -14.44 0.36
CA LYS A 194 -8.71 -15.51 -0.63
C LYS A 194 -9.41 -15.18 -1.94
N GLN A 195 -10.55 -14.49 -1.86
CA GLN A 195 -11.29 -14.03 -3.03
C GLN A 195 -10.50 -12.98 -3.82
N ASP A 196 -9.91 -11.99 -3.13
CA ASP A 196 -9.08 -10.97 -3.78
C ASP A 196 -7.86 -11.58 -4.44
N PHE A 197 -7.16 -12.48 -3.74
CA PHE A 197 -6.02 -13.19 -4.30
C PHE A 197 -6.41 -14.03 -5.52
N GLN A 198 -7.50 -14.80 -5.44
CA GLN A 198 -7.93 -15.66 -6.53
C GLN A 198 -8.30 -14.85 -7.77
N ARG A 199 -8.99 -13.70 -7.60
CA ARG A 199 -9.31 -12.79 -8.70
C ARG A 199 -8.04 -12.34 -9.43
N VAL A 200 -7.03 -11.87 -8.69
CA VAL A 200 -5.75 -11.45 -9.28
C VAL A 200 -5.04 -12.62 -9.98
N ALA A 201 -5.04 -13.80 -9.35
CA ALA A 201 -4.42 -14.99 -9.94
C ALA A 201 -5.13 -15.39 -11.25
N ASP A 202 -6.46 -15.34 -11.30
CA ASP A 202 -7.26 -15.67 -12.48
C ASP A 202 -7.02 -14.66 -13.61
N ASP A 203 -6.97 -13.36 -13.30
CA ASP A 203 -6.67 -12.30 -14.28
C ASP A 203 -5.28 -12.50 -14.92
N LEU A 204 -4.29 -12.86 -14.11
CA LEU A 204 -2.93 -13.15 -14.59
C LEU A 204 -2.85 -14.42 -15.44
N VAL A 205 -3.54 -15.48 -15.03
CA VAL A 205 -3.61 -16.72 -15.82
C VAL A 205 -4.28 -16.44 -17.16
N ALA A 206 -5.40 -15.71 -17.17
CA ALA A 206 -6.10 -15.35 -18.40
C ALA A 206 -5.22 -14.52 -19.34
N TRP A 207 -4.45 -13.56 -18.80
CA TRP A 207 -3.49 -12.77 -19.57
C TRP A 207 -2.37 -13.65 -20.18
N CYS A 208 -1.86 -14.63 -19.44
CA CYS A 208 -0.86 -15.58 -19.91
C CYS A 208 -1.38 -16.58 -20.96
N ASP A 209 -2.64 -16.99 -20.83
CA ASP A 209 -3.31 -17.87 -21.78
C ASP A 209 -3.67 -17.15 -23.09
N ALA A 210 -3.83 -15.82 -23.05
CA ALA A 210 -4.07 -14.98 -24.22
C ALA A 210 -2.80 -14.72 -25.07
N GLN A 211 -1.61 -14.97 -24.53
CA GLN A 211 -0.34 -14.75 -25.25
C GLN A 211 0.02 -15.91 -26.18
N PRO A 212 0.58 -15.63 -27.37
CA PRO A 212 1.22 -16.64 -28.21
C PRO A 212 2.32 -17.40 -27.46
N GLU A 213 2.47 -18.70 -27.69
CA GLU A 213 3.44 -19.53 -26.94
C GLU A 213 4.90 -19.08 -27.10
N ASP A 214 5.24 -18.50 -28.26
CA ASP A 214 6.56 -17.99 -28.61
C ASP A 214 6.83 -16.56 -28.09
N GLU A 215 5.79 -15.85 -27.69
CA GLU A 215 5.86 -14.50 -27.10
C GLU A 215 5.52 -14.50 -25.60
N ARG A 216 5.21 -15.67 -25.04
CA ARG A 216 4.74 -15.82 -23.67
C ARG A 216 5.79 -15.36 -22.67
N ASP A 217 5.39 -14.42 -21.81
CA ASP A 217 6.25 -13.89 -20.77
C ASP A 217 6.74 -14.99 -19.81
N SER A 218 7.99 -14.85 -19.36
CA SER A 218 8.60 -15.78 -18.41
C SER A 218 7.82 -15.93 -17.09
N MET A 219 7.11 -14.89 -16.65
CA MET A 219 6.25 -14.88 -15.47
C MET A 219 5.11 -15.92 -15.58
N CYS A 220 4.61 -16.18 -16.79
CA CYS A 220 3.56 -17.18 -17.02
C CYS A 220 3.99 -18.59 -16.62
N GLY A 221 5.30 -18.88 -16.67
CA GLY A 221 5.86 -20.15 -16.18
C GLY A 221 5.73 -20.33 -14.66
N TYR A 222 5.56 -19.24 -13.90
CA TYR A 222 5.43 -19.23 -12.45
C TYR A 222 3.98 -19.31 -11.96
N LEU A 223 2.98 -19.01 -12.80
CA LEU A 223 1.55 -19.03 -12.44
C LEU A 223 0.92 -20.43 -12.44
N LYS A 224 1.72 -21.47 -12.23
CA LYS A 224 1.25 -22.86 -12.18
C LYS A 224 0.35 -23.08 -10.95
N PRO A 225 -0.59 -24.05 -11.00
CA PRO A 225 -1.43 -24.40 -9.85
C PRO A 225 -0.64 -24.68 -8.57
N SER A 226 0.58 -25.22 -8.68
CA SER A 226 1.48 -25.43 -7.54
C SER A 226 1.89 -24.14 -6.84
N THR A 227 2.17 -23.07 -7.58
CA THR A 227 2.57 -21.77 -7.01
C THR A 227 1.38 -21.07 -6.39
N ILE A 228 0.22 -21.10 -7.05
CA ILE A 228 -1.04 -20.57 -6.50
C ILE A 228 -1.37 -21.28 -5.18
N ASN A 229 -1.28 -22.61 -5.15
CA ASN A 229 -1.49 -23.39 -3.93
C ASN A 229 -0.44 -23.11 -2.85
N MET A 230 0.81 -22.82 -3.23
CA MET A 230 1.85 -22.41 -2.29
C MET A 230 1.46 -21.10 -1.59
N VAL A 231 1.00 -20.10 -2.34
CA VAL A 231 0.55 -18.81 -1.77
C VAL A 231 -0.71 -19.01 -0.91
N LEU A 232 -1.67 -19.83 -1.36
CA LEU A 232 -2.84 -20.18 -0.55
C LEU A 232 -2.47 -20.90 0.76
N GLY A 233 -1.33 -21.59 0.81
CA GLY A 233 -0.80 -22.20 2.03
C GLY A 233 -0.36 -21.18 3.08
N LEU A 234 -0.06 -19.94 2.68
CA LEU A 234 0.36 -18.86 3.57
C LEU A 234 -0.79 -18.26 4.37
N PHE A 235 -2.02 -18.41 3.87
CA PHE A 235 -3.21 -17.91 4.52
C PHE A 235 -3.27 -18.48 5.93
N ASP A 236 -3.29 -17.59 6.91
CA ASP A 236 -3.11 -17.84 8.33
C ASP A 236 -4.38 -17.58 9.13
N LEU A 237 -5.34 -16.86 8.55
CA LEU A 237 -6.57 -16.41 9.21
C LEU A 237 -7.85 -16.98 8.56
N HIS A 238 -8.89 -17.02 9.38
CA HIS A 238 -10.28 -17.16 8.96
C HIS A 238 -11.06 -15.88 9.28
N LYS A 239 -11.49 -15.14 8.25
CA LYS A 239 -12.48 -14.08 8.32
C LYS A 239 -13.87 -14.68 8.48
N LYS A 240 -14.51 -14.38 9.60
CA LYS A 240 -15.89 -14.75 9.92
C LYS A 240 -16.89 -13.86 9.17
N SER A 241 -18.16 -14.27 9.16
CA SER A 241 -19.25 -13.54 8.49
C SER A 241 -19.56 -12.18 9.12
N ASP A 242 -19.24 -11.98 10.39
CA ASP A 242 -19.36 -10.70 11.09
C ASP A 242 -18.19 -9.75 10.81
N GLY A 243 -17.19 -10.19 10.05
CA GLY A 243 -16.03 -9.41 9.65
C GLY A 243 -14.83 -9.53 10.59
N THR A 244 -14.92 -10.23 11.72
CA THR A 244 -13.77 -10.45 12.61
C THR A 244 -12.89 -11.59 12.09
N TYR A 245 -11.69 -11.70 12.65
CA TYR A 245 -10.71 -12.72 12.29
C TYR A 245 -10.45 -13.66 13.45
N VAL A 246 -10.08 -14.90 13.12
CA VAL A 246 -9.49 -15.88 14.05
C VAL A 246 -8.34 -16.60 13.36
N PRO A 247 -7.39 -17.18 14.11
CA PRO A 247 -6.39 -18.05 13.53
C PRO A 247 -7.04 -19.21 12.78
N LYS A 248 -6.41 -19.67 11.68
CA LYS A 248 -6.89 -20.84 10.95
C LYS A 248 -6.89 -22.07 11.86
N ASN A 249 -8.01 -22.77 11.90
CA ASN A 249 -8.16 -24.04 12.61
C ASN A 249 -9.18 -24.91 11.89
N VAL A 250 -8.70 -25.83 11.05
CA VAL A 250 -9.57 -26.69 10.24
C VAL A 250 -10.39 -27.64 11.11
N ASP A 251 -9.84 -28.10 12.23
CA ASP A 251 -10.51 -29.04 13.13
C ASP A 251 -11.71 -28.38 13.84
N GLU A 252 -11.64 -27.06 14.06
CA GLU A 252 -12.73 -26.25 14.64
C GLU A 252 -13.65 -25.62 13.59
N GLY A 253 -13.46 -25.94 12.30
CA GLY A 253 -14.30 -25.42 11.22
C GLY A 253 -13.94 -24.00 10.76
N PHE A 254 -12.72 -23.54 11.05
CA PHE A 254 -12.18 -22.25 10.60
C PHE A 254 -11.09 -22.46 9.53
N PRO A 255 -11.45 -22.85 8.29
CA PRO A 255 -10.48 -23.02 7.21
C PRO A 255 -9.89 -21.67 6.80
N ALA A 256 -8.63 -21.66 6.36
CA ALA A 256 -7.96 -20.43 5.95
C ALA A 256 -8.67 -19.77 4.75
N ASN A 257 -9.06 -18.50 4.91
CA ASN A 257 -9.69 -17.68 3.85
C ASN A 257 -9.19 -16.22 3.83
N ALA A 258 -8.30 -15.85 4.76
CA ALA A 258 -7.62 -14.57 4.81
C ALA A 258 -6.13 -14.75 5.13
N LEU A 259 -5.31 -13.84 4.61
CA LEU A 259 -3.88 -13.74 4.87
C LEU A 259 -3.62 -12.39 5.53
N SER A 260 -2.99 -12.40 6.70
CA SER A 260 -2.43 -11.18 7.28
C SER A 260 -1.11 -10.83 6.59
N ALA A 261 -1.02 -9.62 6.07
CA ALA A 261 0.19 -9.05 5.50
C ALA A 261 0.68 -7.96 6.44
N CYS A 262 1.94 -8.03 6.86
CA CYS A 262 2.57 -7.00 7.67
C CYS A 262 3.96 -6.73 7.12
N VAL A 263 4.25 -5.46 6.85
CA VAL A 263 5.56 -4.98 6.41
C VAL A 263 5.97 -3.80 7.28
N GLN A 264 7.27 -3.73 7.59
CA GLN A 264 7.88 -2.56 8.20
C GLN A 264 8.42 -1.63 7.12
N PHE A 265 8.34 -0.33 7.35
CA PHE A 265 8.81 0.68 6.43
C PHE A 265 9.44 1.87 7.13
N THR A 266 10.16 2.66 6.34
CA THR A 266 10.62 4.00 6.71
C THR A 266 10.20 5.01 5.65
N LEU A 267 9.97 6.26 6.05
CA LEU A 267 9.75 7.36 5.10
C LEU A 267 10.96 8.28 5.07
N SER A 268 11.36 8.70 3.89
CA SER A 268 12.25 9.85 3.69
C SER A 268 11.46 11.07 3.27
N LYS A 269 12.02 12.25 3.55
CA LYS A 269 11.51 13.53 3.06
C LYS A 269 11.43 13.56 1.53
N ILE A 270 10.30 14.06 1.03
CA ILE A 270 10.09 14.44 -0.36
C ILE A 270 9.16 15.66 -0.42
N VAL A 271 9.13 16.32 -1.56
CA VAL A 271 8.17 17.38 -1.88
C VAL A 271 7.43 16.99 -3.16
N ILE A 272 6.09 17.04 -3.11
CA ILE A 272 5.27 16.77 -4.27
C ILE A 272 5.16 18.04 -5.11
N LYS A 273 5.56 17.96 -6.39
CA LYS A 273 5.57 19.12 -7.31
C LYS A 273 4.38 19.18 -8.24
N GLY A 274 3.65 18.09 -8.38
CA GLY A 274 2.49 17.98 -9.26
C GLY A 274 2.30 16.55 -9.75
N PHE A 275 1.59 16.43 -10.86
CA PHE A 275 1.41 15.17 -11.56
C PHE A 275 2.49 14.97 -12.62
N ILE A 276 2.78 13.71 -12.93
CA ILE A 276 3.60 13.33 -14.09
C ILE A 276 2.93 13.93 -15.34
N PRO A 277 3.65 14.69 -16.18
CA PRO A 277 3.09 15.21 -17.42
C PRO A 277 2.64 14.07 -18.33
N GLU A 278 1.46 14.19 -18.94
CA GLU A 278 1.08 13.26 -19.99
C GLU A 278 2.10 13.35 -21.14
N GLU A 279 2.63 12.21 -21.58
CA GLU A 279 3.43 12.20 -22.80
C GLU A 279 2.57 12.75 -23.95
N PRO A 280 3.10 13.68 -24.77
CA PRO A 280 2.36 14.15 -25.92
C PRO A 280 2.07 12.94 -26.81
N ALA A 281 0.79 12.74 -27.14
CA ALA A 281 0.37 11.68 -28.06
C ALA A 281 1.28 11.71 -29.29
N ALA A 282 1.94 10.59 -29.59
CA ALA A 282 2.79 10.47 -30.77
C ALA A 282 1.97 10.83 -32.01
N GLU A 283 2.40 11.88 -32.73
CA GLU A 283 1.80 12.32 -34.01
C GLU A 283 1.92 11.25 -35.12
#